data_AF-A0A842QY55-F1
#
_entry.id   AF-A0A842QY55-F1
#
_cell.length_a   1.000
_cell.length_b   1.000
_cell.length_c   1.000
_cell.angle_alpha   90.00
_cell.angle_beta   90.00
_cell.angle_gamma   90.00
#
_symmetry.space_group_name_H-M   'P 1'
#
loop_
_entity.id
_entity.type
_entity.pdbx_description
1 polymer ?
#
loop_
_entity_poly.entity_id
_entity_poly.type
_entity_poly.pdbx_seq_one_letter_code
_entity_poly.pdbx_strand_id
1 'polypeptide(L)'
;MAGPTRLKLNRANFLAGLLDKYKDRGGIHLQGDVKDISIENGIQTCHLASGDELKSSMLIGADGVNSHVREACGFEKVIKIPVIQYLVEGDLGDPRTIYLWNDQRYKGHYRYLFPSGNR
;
A
#
# COMPACT_ATOMS: atom_id res chain seq x y z
N MET A 1 -0.07 -18.33 -27.98
CA MET A 1 0.91 -17.38 -27.39
C MET A 1 0.18 -16.50 -26.39
N ALA A 2 0.50 -16.60 -25.10
CA ALA A 2 -0.06 -15.69 -24.10
C ALA A 2 0.60 -14.31 -24.27
N GLY A 3 -0.18 -13.32 -24.70
CA GLY A 3 0.28 -11.93 -24.82
C GLY A 3 0.63 -11.33 -23.46
N PRO A 4 1.32 -10.18 -23.39
CA PRO A 4 1.74 -9.58 -22.14
C PRO A 4 0.52 -9.26 -21.26
N THR A 5 0.34 -10.02 -20.19
CA THR A 5 -0.70 -9.79 -19.18
C THR A 5 -0.34 -8.53 -18.40
N ARG A 6 -1.04 -7.42 -18.65
CA ARG A 6 -0.95 -6.21 -17.83
C ARG A 6 -2.30 -5.98 -17.16
N LEU A 7 -2.36 -6.27 -15.86
CA LEU A 7 -3.55 -6.09 -15.05
C LEU A 7 -3.55 -4.66 -14.50
N LYS A 8 -4.44 -3.81 -15.01
CA LYS A 8 -4.84 -2.61 -14.27
C LYS A 8 -5.80 -3.07 -13.18
N LEU A 9 -5.34 -3.03 -11.94
CA LEU A 9 -6.05 -3.55 -10.78
C LEU A 9 -7.05 -2.50 -10.29
N ASN A 10 -8.32 -2.88 -10.16
CA ASN A 10 -9.17 -2.20 -9.19
C ASN A 10 -8.61 -2.53 -7.81
N ARG A 11 -7.84 -1.60 -7.23
CA ARG A 11 -7.10 -1.81 -5.98
C ARG A 11 -8.02 -2.21 -4.84
N ALA A 12 -9.19 -1.60 -4.73
CA ALA A 12 -10.15 -1.90 -3.68
C ALA A 12 -10.64 -3.36 -3.78
N ASN A 13 -11.14 -3.76 -4.96
CA ASN A 13 -11.62 -5.13 -5.17
C ASN A 13 -10.51 -6.17 -5.02
N PHE A 14 -9.30 -5.84 -5.50
CA PHE A 14 -8.15 -6.72 -5.37
C PHE A 14 -7.77 -6.96 -3.91
N LEU A 15 -7.68 -5.90 -3.11
CA LEU A 15 -7.35 -6.00 -1.68
C LEU A 15 -8.46 -6.72 -0.90
N ALA A 16 -9.73 -6.47 -1.22
CA ALA A 16 -10.85 -7.20 -0.64
C ALA A 16 -10.74 -8.70 -0.92
N GLY A 17 -10.49 -9.08 -2.18
CA GLY A 17 -10.30 -10.49 -2.54
C GLY A 17 -9.07 -11.15 -1.91
N LEU A 18 -8.00 -10.39 -1.61
CA LEU A 18 -6.87 -10.91 -0.83
C LEU A 18 -7.24 -11.14 0.63
N LEU A 19 -8.00 -10.23 1.23
CA LEU A 19 -8.48 -10.35 2.59
C LEU A 19 -9.41 -11.56 2.75
N ASP A 20 -10.30 -11.79 1.80
CA ASP A 20 -11.20 -12.95 1.82
C ASP A 20 -10.40 -14.25 1.77
N LYS A 21 -9.42 -14.36 0.86
CA LYS A 21 -8.52 -15.53 0.81
C LYS A 21 -7.71 -15.74 2.09
N TYR A 22 -7.35 -14.67 2.79
CA TYR A 22 -6.66 -14.76 4.08
C TYR A 22 -7.58 -15.35 5.15
N LYS A 23 -8.84 -14.87 5.22
CA LYS A 23 -9.86 -15.39 6.13
C LYS A 23 -10.22 -16.85 5.84
N ASP A 24 -10.33 -17.24 4.57
CA ASP A 24 -10.61 -18.61 4.15
C ASP A 24 -9.53 -19.61 4.63
N ARG A 25 -8.32 -19.13 4.89
CA ARG A 25 -7.21 -19.91 5.43
C ARG A 25 -7.16 -19.90 6.98
N GLY A 26 -8.21 -19.40 7.63
CA GLY A 26 -8.31 -19.27 9.09
C GLY A 26 -7.72 -17.98 9.65
N GLY A 27 -7.36 -17.01 8.80
CA GLY A 27 -6.88 -15.70 9.25
C GLY A 27 -7.97 -14.89 9.94
N ILE A 28 -7.59 -14.10 10.95
CA ILE A 28 -8.50 -13.20 11.67
C ILE A 28 -8.24 -11.77 11.21
N HIS A 29 -9.29 -11.07 10.80
CA HIS A 29 -9.21 -9.66 10.46
C HIS A 29 -9.87 -8.83 11.56
N LEU A 30 -9.07 -8.02 12.22
CA LEU A 30 -9.51 -7.04 13.21
C LEU A 30 -9.37 -5.65 12.58
N GLN A 31 -10.37 -4.80 12.78
CA GLN A 31 -10.34 -3.41 12.34
C GLN A 31 -10.24 -2.51 13.57
N GLY A 32 -9.22 -1.66 13.58
CA GLY A 32 -8.99 -0.69 14.64
C GLY A 32 -7.79 0.19 14.31
N ASP A 33 -7.73 1.36 14.96
CA ASP A 33 -6.62 2.29 14.79
C ASP A 33 -5.51 1.95 15.78
N VAL A 34 -4.29 1.75 15.27
CA VAL A 34 -3.11 1.54 16.11
C VAL A 34 -2.66 2.91 16.62
N LYS A 35 -2.64 3.08 17.95
CA LYS A 35 -2.20 4.30 18.62
C LYS A 35 -0.71 4.28 18.91
N ASP A 36 -0.20 3.13 19.36
CA ASP A 36 1.20 2.96 19.75
C ASP A 36 1.66 1.51 19.61
N ILE A 37 2.98 1.30 19.55
CA ILE A 37 3.62 -0.01 19.45
C ILE A 37 4.79 -0.06 20.43
N SER A 38 4.78 -1.03 21.35
CA SER A 38 5.89 -1.28 22.26
C SER A 38 6.52 -2.65 22.02
N ILE A 39 7.81 -2.76 22.29
CA ILE A 39 8.59 -4.00 22.17
C ILE A 39 9.34 -4.23 23.48
N GLU A 40 8.91 -5.21 24.24
CA GLU A 40 9.48 -5.53 25.55
C GLU A 40 9.74 -7.04 25.65
N ASN A 41 10.96 -7.42 26.07
CA ASN A 41 11.35 -8.83 26.25
C ASN A 41 11.02 -9.74 25.04
N GLY A 42 11.11 -9.20 23.82
CA GLY A 42 10.81 -9.95 22.58
C GLY A 42 9.32 -10.10 22.24
N ILE A 43 8.41 -9.50 23.02
CA ILE A 43 6.98 -9.44 22.74
C ILE A 43 6.66 -8.08 22.12
N GLN A 44 5.96 -8.08 20.98
CA GLN A 44 5.45 -6.87 20.36
C GLN A 44 4.00 -6.66 20.81
N THR A 45 3.69 -5.46 21.29
CA THR A 45 2.35 -5.08 21.71
C THR A 45 1.86 -3.91 20.87
N CYS A 46 0.75 -4.10 20.16
CA CYS A 46 0.03 -3.03 19.48
C CYS A 46 -1.08 -2.51 20.41
N HIS A 47 -1.02 -1.23 20.73
CA HIS A 47 -2.02 -0.53 21.54
C HIS A 47 -3.03 0.12 20.61
N LEU A 48 -4.28 -0.32 20.67
CA LEU A 48 -5.35 0.23 19.84
C LEU A 48 -5.94 1.49 20.48
N ALA A 49 -6.49 2.37 19.64
CA ALA A 49 -7.19 3.58 20.10
C ALA A 49 -8.42 3.27 20.97
N SER A 50 -9.00 2.07 20.84
CA SER A 50 -10.07 1.57 21.71
C SER A 50 -9.61 1.30 23.15
N GLY A 51 -8.30 1.18 23.39
CA GLY A 51 -7.70 0.72 24.64
C GLY A 51 -7.38 -0.77 24.65
N ASP A 52 -7.74 -1.52 23.60
CA ASP A 52 -7.38 -2.93 23.48
C ASP A 52 -5.88 -3.11 23.18
N GLU A 53 -5.31 -4.21 23.67
CA GLU A 53 -3.93 -4.61 23.40
C GLU A 53 -3.88 -5.89 22.57
N LEU A 54 -3.10 -5.87 21.50
CA LEU A 54 -2.79 -7.07 20.71
C LEU A 54 -1.31 -7.43 20.89
N LYS A 55 -1.05 -8.62 21.43
CA LYS A 55 0.30 -9.13 21.69
C LYS A 55 0.69 -10.17 20.66
N SER A 56 1.92 -10.10 20.17
CA SER A 56 2.48 -11.08 19.25
C SER A 56 3.97 -11.33 19.52
N SER A 57 4.45 -12.50 19.05
CA SER A 57 5.88 -12.84 19.00
C SER A 57 6.55 -12.36 17.71
N MET A 58 5.75 -11.97 16.72
CA MET A 58 6.21 -11.34 15.49
C MET A 58 5.21 -10.28 15.04
N LEU A 59 5.72 -9.13 14.62
CA LEU A 59 4.94 -8.04 14.05
C LEU A 59 5.48 -7.67 12.65
N ILE A 60 4.60 -7.64 11.66
CA ILE A 60 4.95 -7.28 10.27
C ILE A 60 4.45 -5.86 10.00
N GLY A 61 5.39 -4.95 9.69
CA GLY A 61 5.08 -3.58 9.27
C GLY A 61 4.52 -3.51 7.86
N ALA A 62 3.19 -3.52 7.73
CA ALA A 62 2.46 -3.33 6.47
C ALA A 62 1.56 -2.07 6.52
N ASP A 63 1.96 -1.08 7.32
CA ASP A 63 1.25 0.16 7.67
C ASP A 63 1.54 1.36 6.73
N GLY A 64 2.13 1.07 5.57
CA GLY A 64 2.30 2.02 4.48
C GLY A 64 3.26 3.17 4.81
N VAL A 65 2.94 4.36 4.27
CA VAL A 65 3.81 5.55 4.31
C VAL A 65 4.06 6.11 5.72
N ASN A 66 3.22 5.71 6.69
CA ASN A 66 3.36 6.15 8.07
C ASN A 66 4.47 5.37 8.79
N SER A 67 4.62 4.08 8.50
CA SER A 67 5.74 3.24 8.97
C SER A 67 5.94 3.24 10.50
N HIS A 68 4.85 3.27 11.27
CA HIS A 68 4.84 3.22 12.73
C HIS A 68 5.57 1.99 13.29
N VAL A 69 5.36 0.80 12.71
CA VAL A 69 6.07 -0.43 13.15
C VAL A 69 7.59 -0.24 13.03
N ARG A 70 8.02 0.37 11.93
CA ARG A 70 9.44 0.61 11.64
C ARG A 70 10.03 1.66 12.59
N GLU A 71 9.28 2.72 12.90
CA GLU A 71 9.67 3.73 13.88
C GLU A 71 9.78 3.13 15.29
N ALA A 72 8.85 2.27 15.70
CA ALA A 72 8.91 1.57 16.99
C ALA A 72 10.13 0.65 17.12
N CYS A 73 10.60 0.08 16.01
CA CYS A 73 11.84 -0.70 15.97
C CYS A 73 13.12 0.16 15.93
N GLY A 74 13.03 1.49 15.94
CA GLY A 74 14.18 2.39 15.97
C GLY A 74 14.91 2.56 14.62
N PHE A 75 14.29 2.19 13.50
CA PHE A 75 14.90 2.38 12.18
C PHE A 75 14.79 3.83 11.67
N GLU A 76 15.84 4.33 11.02
CA GLU A 76 15.92 5.71 10.48
C GLU A 76 14.81 6.04 9.49
N LYS A 77 14.17 7.21 9.52
CA LYS A 77 13.04 7.55 8.62
C LYS A 77 13.31 7.31 7.13
N VAL A 78 12.28 6.85 6.41
CA VAL A 78 12.32 6.68 4.95
C VAL A 78 12.13 8.02 4.23
N ILE A 79 12.75 8.15 3.07
CA ILE A 79 12.51 9.28 2.16
C ILE A 79 11.08 9.17 1.62
N LYS A 80 10.27 10.20 1.86
CA LYS A 80 8.90 10.32 1.33
C LYS A 80 8.93 11.25 0.13
N ILE A 81 8.51 10.73 -1.03
CA ILE A 81 8.36 11.52 -2.26
C ILE A 81 6.87 11.86 -2.41
N PRO A 82 6.48 13.14 -2.37
CA PRO A 82 5.09 13.52 -2.59
C PRO A 82 4.68 13.19 -4.02
N VAL A 83 3.50 12.61 -4.18
CA VAL A 83 2.91 12.27 -5.48
C VAL A 83 1.50 12.85 -5.53
N ILE A 84 1.16 13.44 -6.66
CA ILE A 84 -0.20 13.88 -6.97
C ILE A 84 -0.68 13.05 -8.16
N GLN A 85 -1.87 12.47 -8.04
CA GLN A 85 -2.50 11.65 -9.07
C GLN A 85 -3.90 12.18 -9.34
N TYR A 86 -4.26 12.24 -10.62
CA TYR A 86 -5.61 12.59 -11.06
C TYR A 86 -6.23 11.42 -11.83
N LEU A 87 -7.54 11.23 -11.66
CA LEU A 87 -8.36 10.49 -12.62
C LEU A 87 -8.81 11.47 -13.69
N VAL A 88 -8.56 11.12 -14.95
CA VAL A 88 -8.82 11.99 -16.11
C VAL A 88 -9.59 11.16 -17.13
N GLU A 89 -10.62 11.76 -17.73
CA GLU A 89 -11.41 11.19 -18.82
C GLU A 89 -10.97 11.80 -20.16
N GLY A 90 -11.00 11.01 -21.23
CA GLY A 90 -10.66 11.45 -22.59
C GLY A 90 -9.99 10.37 -23.43
N ASP A 91 -9.56 10.75 -24.63
CA ASP A 91 -8.68 9.92 -25.45
C ASP A 91 -7.26 9.98 -24.89
N LEU A 92 -6.89 8.93 -24.14
CA LEU A 92 -5.62 8.82 -23.41
C LEU A 92 -4.61 7.92 -24.13
N GLY A 93 -4.83 7.62 -25.41
CA GLY A 93 -3.98 6.73 -26.21
C GLY A 93 -4.30 5.24 -26.02
N ASP A 94 -3.34 4.37 -26.35
CA ASP A 94 -3.54 2.92 -26.30
C ASP A 94 -3.76 2.45 -24.84
N PRO A 95 -4.90 1.81 -24.51
CA PRO A 95 -5.20 1.34 -23.16
C PRO A 95 -4.21 0.29 -22.62
N ARG A 96 -3.34 -0.26 -23.46
CA ARG A 96 -2.32 -1.26 -23.10
C ARG A 96 -0.95 -0.63 -22.84
N THR A 97 -0.80 0.67 -23.10
CA THR A 97 0.48 1.38 -23.00
C THR A 97 0.50 2.22 -21.74
N ILE A 98 1.59 2.08 -20.97
CA ILE A 98 1.90 2.97 -19.85
C ILE A 98 2.83 4.03 -20.38
N TYR A 99 2.48 5.30 -20.21
CA TYR A 99 3.31 6.41 -20.64
C TYR A 99 4.04 7.00 -19.43
N LEU A 100 5.35 7.23 -19.60
CA LEU A 100 6.23 7.83 -18.60
C LEU A 100 6.97 8.99 -19.26
N TRP A 101 7.00 10.14 -18.59
CA TRP A 101 7.77 11.30 -19.00
C TRP A 101 8.68 11.75 -17.86
N ASN A 102 9.98 11.90 -18.13
CA ASN A 102 11.00 12.21 -17.12
C ASN A 102 12.02 13.26 -17.62
N ASP A 103 11.62 14.14 -18.52
CA ASP A 103 12.47 15.21 -19.04
C ASP A 103 12.83 16.27 -17.97
N GLN A 104 13.69 17.23 -18.34
CA GLN A 104 14.25 18.24 -17.43
C GLN A 104 13.20 19.01 -16.61
N ARG A 105 11.96 19.17 -17.12
CA ARG A 105 10.89 19.85 -16.38
C ARG A 105 10.54 19.15 -15.06
N TYR A 106 10.80 17.85 -14.97
CA TYR A 106 10.52 17.04 -13.79
C TYR A 106 11.69 16.97 -12.80
N LYS A 107 12.86 17.54 -13.12
CA LYS A 107 14.00 17.68 -12.19
C LYS A 107 14.37 16.38 -11.46
N GLY A 108 14.42 15.26 -12.17
CA GLY A 108 14.70 13.93 -11.61
C GLY A 108 13.47 13.14 -11.16
N HIS A 109 12.27 13.71 -11.22
CA HIS A 109 11.00 13.02 -11.07
C HIS A 109 10.41 12.61 -12.43
N TYR A 110 9.15 12.14 -12.42
CA TYR A 110 8.44 11.77 -13.63
C TYR A 110 6.94 12.04 -13.52
N ARG A 111 6.29 12.19 -14.67
CA ARG A 111 4.84 12.04 -14.85
C ARG A 111 4.57 10.65 -15.39
N TYR A 112 3.46 10.07 -14.95
CA TYR A 112 2.92 8.85 -15.56
C TYR A 112 1.50 9.07 -16.07
N LEU A 113 1.12 8.26 -17.05
CA LEU A 113 -0.26 8.05 -17.46
C LEU A 113 -0.47 6.54 -17.57
N PHE A 114 -1.40 6.04 -16.77
CA PHE A 114 -1.94 4.69 -16.89
C PHE A 114 -3.35 4.82 -17.49
N PRO A 115 -3.51 4.73 -18.82
CA PRO A 115 -4.83 4.75 -19.44
C PRO A 115 -5.73 3.66 -18.83
N SER A 116 -7.01 3.97 -18.63
CA SER A 116 -8.05 2.96 -18.42
C SER A 116 -8.95 3.03 -19.62
N GLY A 117 -9.11 1.93 -20.35
CA GLY A 117 -10.29 1.79 -21.19
C GLY A 117 -11.53 1.68 -20.30
N ASN A 118 -12.70 2.02 -20.85
CA ASN A 118 -13.97 1.64 -20.25
C ASN A 118 -14.01 0.11 -20.18
N ARG A 119 -14.04 -0.45 -18.97
CA ARG A 119 -14.41 -1.84 -18.73
C ARG A 119 -15.45 -1.85 -17.63
#